data_AF-A0A933ZRS1-F1
#
_entry.id   AF-A0A933ZRS1-F1
#
_cell.length_a   1.000
_cell.length_b   1.000
_cell.length_c   1.000
_cell.angle_alpha   90.00
_cell.angle_beta   90.00
_cell.angle_gamma   90.00
#
_symmetry.space_group_name_H-M   'P 1'
#
loop_
_entity.id
_entity.type
_entity.pdbx_description
1 polymer ?
#
loop_
_entity_poly.entity_id
_entity_poly.type
_entity_poly.pdbx_seq_one_letter_code
_entity_poly.pdbx_strand_id
1 'polypeptide(L)'
;MTTAAEYPYARGDLLDKPHTYFYTPFQGADFFPAWERSRAEALAGPAGMPGPVGGEASNTGQFLTRVEAAFQSGEVPAEVVADLERLLRNFEAKKRIYEAYDANFTSKNRTDFRQLGLYIRFGDVMALAYTRWGRLPYLNALIKGLDILCAARANLSDGERLRLAGLVRSERGYVSALAAKLGVGDLCP
;
A
#
# COMPACT_ATOMS: atom_id res chain seq x y z
N MET A 1 -25.60 23.04 1.99
CA MET A 1 -24.16 22.72 1.85
C MET A 1 -23.95 21.36 2.50
N THR A 2 -23.94 20.29 1.71
CA THR A 2 -23.71 18.94 2.24
C THR A 2 -22.22 18.81 2.53
N THR A 3 -21.85 18.64 3.79
CA THR A 3 -20.47 18.36 4.19
C THR A 3 -20.02 17.11 3.45
N ALA A 4 -19.04 17.23 2.56
CA ALA A 4 -18.53 16.09 1.81
C ALA A 4 -17.99 15.04 2.79
N ALA A 5 -18.46 13.79 2.69
CA ALA A 5 -18.02 12.72 3.59
C ALA A 5 -16.49 12.60 3.56
N GLU A 6 -15.88 12.48 4.74
CA GLU A 6 -14.43 12.47 4.87
C GLU A 6 -13.92 11.04 4.98
N TYR A 7 -12.82 10.72 4.29
CA TYR A 7 -12.23 9.38 4.33
C TYR A 7 -11.38 9.22 5.61
N PRO A 8 -11.79 8.38 6.58
CA PRO A 8 -11.17 8.39 7.90
C PRO A 8 -9.86 7.59 7.98
N TYR A 9 -9.56 6.77 6.97
CA TYR A 9 -8.51 5.74 7.08
C TYR A 9 -7.11 6.19 6.66
N ALA A 10 -6.96 7.39 6.10
CA ALA A 10 -5.68 7.91 5.60
C ALA A 10 -5.21 9.15 6.38
N ARG A 11 -5.49 9.22 7.68
CA ARG A 11 -5.17 10.40 8.52
C ARG A 11 -4.60 10.04 9.87
N GLY A 12 -3.81 10.97 10.41
CA GLY A 12 -3.16 10.83 11.71
C GLY A 12 -1.91 9.97 11.66
N ASP A 13 -1.40 9.58 12.83
CA ASP A 13 -0.20 8.78 12.96
C ASP A 13 -0.52 7.28 12.88
N LEU A 14 -0.62 6.77 11.66
CA LEU A 14 -0.98 5.36 11.40
C LEU A 14 0.15 4.38 11.65
N LEU A 15 1.39 4.86 11.79
CA LEU A 15 2.52 4.01 12.18
C LEU A 15 2.43 3.67 13.67
N ASP A 16 2.15 4.66 14.52
CA ASP A 16 2.05 4.45 15.96
C ASP A 16 0.64 3.99 16.39
N LYS A 17 -0.41 4.48 15.72
CA LYS A 17 -1.82 4.16 15.99
C LYS A 17 -2.48 3.54 14.75
N PRO A 18 -2.14 2.29 14.39
CA PRO A 18 -2.72 1.64 13.22
C PRO A 18 -4.21 1.41 13.39
N HIS A 19 -4.97 1.53 12.31
CA HIS A 19 -6.40 1.24 12.32
C HIS A 19 -6.69 -0.24 12.61
N THR A 20 -7.60 -0.47 13.56
CA THR A 20 -8.21 -1.76 13.84
C THR A 20 -9.51 -1.88 13.05
N TYR A 21 -9.42 -2.36 11.81
CA TYR A 21 -10.55 -2.50 10.86
C TYR A 21 -11.65 -3.49 11.28
N PHE A 22 -11.83 -3.77 12.58
CA PHE A 22 -12.76 -4.79 13.08
C PHE A 22 -14.25 -4.40 12.95
N TYR A 23 -14.58 -3.10 12.92
CA TYR A 23 -15.96 -2.61 12.89
C TYR A 23 -16.12 -1.33 12.05
N THR A 24 -15.57 -1.33 10.84
CA THR A 24 -15.78 -0.22 9.91
C THR A 24 -17.29 -0.09 9.59
N PRO A 25 -17.93 1.05 9.89
CA PRO A 25 -19.33 1.25 9.54
C PRO A 25 -19.51 1.24 8.02
N PHE A 26 -20.66 0.77 7.56
CA PHE A 26 -21.03 0.91 6.15
C PHE A 26 -21.25 2.39 5.84
N GLN A 27 -20.38 2.98 5.01
CA GLN A 27 -20.41 4.40 4.65
C GLN A 27 -21.19 4.69 3.36
N GLY A 28 -21.82 3.68 2.75
CA GLY A 28 -22.68 3.86 1.58
C GLY A 28 -21.94 4.37 0.35
N ALA A 29 -22.69 5.00 -0.57
CA ALA A 29 -22.20 5.49 -1.85
C ALA A 29 -21.14 6.59 -1.71
N ASP A 30 -21.17 7.37 -0.61
CA ASP A 30 -20.24 8.48 -0.39
C ASP A 30 -18.80 8.03 -0.09
N PHE A 31 -18.61 6.74 0.22
CA PHE A 31 -17.30 6.18 0.55
C PHE A 31 -16.29 6.28 -0.60
N PHE A 32 -16.71 5.94 -1.82
CA PHE A 32 -15.82 5.95 -2.99
C PHE A 32 -15.36 7.37 -3.33
N PRO A 33 -16.24 8.38 -3.46
CA PRO A 33 -15.81 9.77 -3.65
C PRO A 33 -14.91 10.29 -2.52
N ALA A 34 -15.15 9.90 -1.28
CA ALA A 34 -14.29 10.28 -0.15
C ALA A 34 -12.89 9.68 -0.28
N TRP A 35 -12.79 8.39 -0.60
CA TRP A 35 -11.52 7.70 -0.86
C TRP A 35 -10.78 8.32 -2.05
N GLU A 36 -11.47 8.61 -3.16
CA GLU A 36 -10.85 9.25 -4.33
C GLU A 36 -10.28 10.63 -4.01
N ARG A 37 -10.99 11.45 -3.22
CA ARG A 37 -10.48 12.74 -2.73
C ARG A 37 -9.24 12.57 -1.86
N SER A 38 -9.23 11.59 -0.96
CA SER A 38 -8.05 11.29 -0.14
C SER A 38 -6.83 10.95 -1.00
N ARG A 39 -7.05 10.32 -2.16
CA ARG A 39 -6.00 9.99 -3.13
C ARG A 39 -5.57 11.17 -4.01
N ALA A 40 -6.44 12.13 -4.26
CA ALA A 40 -6.15 13.28 -5.12
C ALA A 40 -4.95 14.10 -4.63
N GLU A 41 -4.78 14.26 -3.31
CA GLU A 41 -3.64 14.98 -2.72
C GLU A 41 -2.29 14.30 -3.01
N ALA A 42 -2.28 12.96 -3.04
CA ALA A 42 -1.10 12.18 -3.40
C ALA A 42 -0.75 12.31 -4.90
N LEU A 43 -1.75 12.56 -5.76
CA LEU A 43 -1.53 12.76 -7.20
C LEU A 43 -0.91 14.12 -7.55
N ALA A 44 -1.07 15.13 -6.69
CA ALA A 44 -0.48 16.47 -6.84
C ALA A 44 1.04 16.49 -6.51
N GLY A 45 1.75 15.39 -6.74
CA GLY A 45 3.17 15.24 -6.44
C GLY A 45 4.10 16.07 -7.34
N PRO A 46 5.38 16.20 -6.97
CA PRO A 46 6.37 16.93 -7.75
C PRO A 46 6.55 16.30 -9.15
N ALA A 47 6.78 17.14 -10.15
CA ALA A 47 7.18 16.68 -11.49
C ALA A 47 8.65 16.26 -11.47
N GLY A 48 8.99 15.12 -12.07
CA GLY A 48 10.37 14.65 -12.15
C GLY A 48 10.48 13.15 -12.40
N MET A 49 11.72 12.64 -12.35
CA MET A 49 11.99 11.20 -12.36
C MET A 49 11.92 10.65 -10.93
N PRO A 50 11.49 9.39 -10.74
CA PRO A 50 11.53 8.75 -9.43
C PRO A 50 12.97 8.73 -8.92
N GLY A 51 13.19 9.38 -7.77
CA GLY A 51 14.44 9.26 -7.02
C GLY A 51 14.54 7.91 -6.31
N PRO A 52 15.71 7.60 -5.72
CA PRO A 52 15.89 6.39 -4.92
C PRO A 52 14.92 6.39 -3.74
N VAL A 53 14.40 5.21 -3.39
CA VAL A 53 13.50 5.01 -2.25
C VAL A 53 14.30 4.44 -1.08
N GLY A 54 14.01 4.89 0.14
CA GLY A 54 14.68 4.40 1.34
C GLY A 54 14.45 2.91 1.62
N GLY A 55 15.28 2.34 2.50
CA GLY A 55 15.09 0.99 3.04
C GLY A 55 15.75 -0.15 2.28
N GLU A 56 16.42 0.12 1.16
CA GLU A 56 17.13 -0.90 0.35
C GLU A 56 18.18 -1.70 1.13
N ALA A 57 18.90 -1.06 2.04
CA ALA A 57 19.95 -1.70 2.82
C ALA A 57 19.41 -2.71 3.87
N SER A 58 18.14 -2.59 4.26
CA SER A 58 17.53 -3.47 5.27
C SER A 58 17.28 -4.88 4.73
N ASN A 59 17.12 -5.86 5.61
CA ASN A 59 16.86 -7.24 5.19
C ASN A 59 15.52 -7.36 4.45
N THR A 60 14.48 -6.69 4.95
CA THR A 60 13.18 -6.61 4.28
C THR A 60 13.30 -5.89 2.95
N GLY A 61 14.10 -4.82 2.88
CA GLY A 61 14.38 -4.11 1.63
C GLY A 61 15.03 -5.02 0.59
N GLN A 62 16.06 -5.76 0.95
CA GLN A 62 16.71 -6.72 0.06
C GLN A 62 15.74 -7.83 -0.39
N PHE A 63 14.89 -8.31 0.52
CA PHE A 63 13.81 -9.24 0.18
C PHE A 63 12.86 -8.66 -0.87
N LEU A 64 12.36 -7.44 -0.67
CA LEU A 64 11.49 -6.76 -1.63
C LEU A 64 12.18 -6.59 -2.99
N THR A 65 13.49 -6.28 -3.02
CA THR A 65 14.26 -6.20 -4.29
C THR A 65 14.26 -7.52 -5.02
N ARG A 66 14.47 -8.63 -4.30
CA ARG A 66 14.44 -9.98 -4.89
C ARG A 66 13.06 -10.31 -5.44
N VAL A 67 11.99 -9.93 -4.73
CA VAL A 67 10.62 -10.13 -5.20
C VAL A 67 10.36 -9.33 -6.49
N GLU A 68 10.70 -8.03 -6.50
CA GLU A 68 10.58 -7.17 -7.69
C GLU A 68 11.33 -7.77 -8.90
N ALA A 69 12.57 -8.23 -8.71
CA ALA A 69 13.36 -8.87 -9.75
C ALA A 69 12.73 -10.18 -10.27
N ALA A 70 12.15 -11.00 -9.39
CA ALA A 70 11.44 -12.22 -9.79
C ALA A 70 10.16 -11.92 -10.59
N PHE A 71 9.44 -10.84 -10.29
CA PHE A 71 8.32 -10.42 -11.12
C PHE A 71 8.77 -9.97 -12.51
N GLN A 72 9.91 -9.26 -12.59
CA GLN A 72 10.49 -8.77 -13.85
C GLN A 72 11.03 -9.89 -14.75
N SER A 73 11.60 -10.96 -14.17
CA SER A 73 12.05 -12.13 -14.95
C SER A 73 10.88 -12.93 -15.54
N GLY A 74 9.66 -12.70 -15.05
CA GLY A 74 8.44 -13.39 -15.47
C GLY A 74 8.13 -14.62 -14.62
N GLU A 75 9.12 -15.22 -13.98
CA GLU A 75 8.98 -16.40 -13.12
C GLU A 75 9.23 -16.03 -11.65
N VAL A 76 8.21 -16.25 -10.81
CA VAL A 76 8.30 -16.02 -9.36
C VAL A 76 8.47 -17.37 -8.65
N PRO A 77 9.64 -17.67 -8.07
CA PRO A 77 9.89 -18.93 -7.38
C PRO A 77 8.90 -19.18 -6.25
N ALA A 78 8.52 -20.44 -6.03
CA ALA A 78 7.56 -20.82 -5.00
C ALA A 78 7.96 -20.37 -3.58
N GLU A 79 9.26 -20.37 -3.26
CA GLU A 79 9.78 -19.84 -1.99
C GLU A 79 9.51 -18.34 -1.83
N VAL A 80 9.68 -17.56 -2.90
CA VAL A 80 9.43 -16.11 -2.91
C VAL A 80 7.93 -15.86 -2.72
N VAL A 81 7.08 -16.66 -3.36
CA VAL A 81 5.62 -16.59 -3.15
C VAL A 81 5.27 -16.88 -1.68
N ALA A 82 5.84 -17.93 -1.10
CA ALA A 82 5.56 -18.33 0.27
C ALA A 82 5.98 -17.25 1.29
N ASP A 83 7.15 -16.64 1.08
CA ASP A 83 7.65 -15.54 1.92
C ASP A 83 6.83 -14.26 1.72
N LEU A 84 6.41 -13.95 0.49
CA LEU A 84 5.54 -12.81 0.22
C LEU A 84 4.19 -12.95 0.94
N GLU A 85 3.62 -14.16 0.95
CA GLU A 85 2.41 -14.50 1.68
C GLU A 85 2.58 -14.36 3.20
N ARG A 86 3.76 -14.69 3.74
CA ARG A 86 4.07 -14.48 5.17
C ARG A 86 4.21 -13.01 5.51
N LEU A 87 4.84 -12.22 4.65
CA LEU A 87 4.93 -10.76 4.82
C LEU A 87 3.55 -10.12 4.76
N LEU A 88 2.72 -10.51 3.78
CA LEU A 88 1.33 -10.07 3.63
C LEU A 88 0.54 -10.32 4.92
N ARG A 89 0.55 -11.56 5.44
CA ARG A 89 -0.17 -11.88 6.68
C ARG A 89 0.32 -11.06 7.88
N ASN A 90 1.63 -10.87 8.00
CA ASN A 90 2.20 -10.03 9.07
C ASN A 90 1.77 -8.58 8.95
N PHE A 91 1.80 -8.03 7.74
CA PHE A 91 1.31 -6.68 7.49
C PHE A 91 -0.18 -6.57 7.78
N GLU A 92 -1.00 -7.56 7.40
CA GLU A 92 -2.43 -7.53 7.70
C GLU A 92 -2.72 -7.53 9.20
N ALA A 93 -1.95 -8.25 10.01
CA ALA A 93 -2.11 -8.27 11.46
C ALA A 93 -1.57 -6.99 12.13
N LYS A 94 -0.37 -6.54 11.76
CA LYS A 94 0.38 -5.50 12.50
C LYS A 94 0.31 -4.10 11.87
N LYS A 95 -0.05 -4.01 10.58
CA LYS A 95 -0.03 -2.80 9.74
C LYS A 95 1.33 -2.11 9.69
N ARG A 96 2.40 -2.89 9.83
CA ARG A 96 3.78 -2.40 9.93
C ARG A 96 4.71 -3.26 9.09
N ILE A 97 5.65 -2.59 8.42
CA ILE A 97 6.76 -3.22 7.71
C ILE A 97 8.03 -2.90 8.49
N TYR A 98 8.66 -3.93 9.03
CA TYR A 98 9.86 -3.84 9.86
C TYR A 98 11.11 -4.00 8.98
N GLU A 99 12.24 -3.40 9.34
CA GLU A 99 13.50 -3.50 8.60
C GLU A 99 14.06 -4.93 8.54
N ALA A 100 13.81 -5.74 9.57
CA ALA A 100 14.23 -7.12 9.60
C ALA A 100 13.24 -8.02 10.34
N TYR A 101 13.05 -9.21 9.77
CA TYR A 101 12.30 -10.29 10.38
C TYR A 101 13.22 -11.48 10.68
N ASP A 102 12.83 -12.31 11.64
CA ASP A 102 13.40 -13.64 11.84
C ASP A 102 12.76 -14.68 10.90
N ALA A 103 13.18 -15.95 11.02
CA ALA A 103 12.66 -17.05 10.20
C ALA A 103 11.14 -17.28 10.35
N ASN A 104 10.54 -16.80 11.44
CA ASN A 104 9.11 -16.90 11.73
C ASN A 104 8.34 -15.62 11.34
N PHE A 105 8.98 -14.70 10.61
CA PHE A 105 8.44 -13.38 10.30
C PHE A 105 8.06 -12.55 11.55
N THR A 106 8.79 -12.74 12.65
CA THR A 106 8.71 -11.87 13.83
C THR A 106 9.74 -10.76 13.72
N SER A 107 9.34 -9.53 14.06
CA SER A 107 10.22 -8.35 14.01
C SER A 107 11.37 -8.51 15.00
N LYS A 108 12.61 -8.28 14.56
CA LYS A 108 13.77 -8.33 15.45
C LYS A 108 13.85 -7.11 16.37
N ASN A 109 13.41 -5.95 15.89
CA ASN A 109 13.29 -4.73 16.68
C ASN A 109 11.85 -4.22 16.59
N ARG A 110 11.27 -3.84 17.73
CA ARG A 110 9.88 -3.37 17.77
C ARG A 110 9.69 -1.98 17.20
N THR A 111 10.76 -1.19 16.98
CA THR A 111 10.68 0.21 16.53
C THR A 111 11.21 0.45 15.12
N ASP A 112 11.76 -0.56 14.44
CA ASP A 112 12.39 -0.45 13.11
C ASP A 112 11.36 -0.40 11.96
N PHE A 113 10.11 -0.03 12.26
CA PHE A 113 9.02 0.02 11.27
C PHE A 113 8.76 1.43 10.73
N ARG A 114 9.66 2.39 11.00
CA ARG A 114 9.46 3.81 10.67
C ARG A 114 9.99 4.23 9.29
N GLN A 115 10.68 3.33 8.59
CA GLN A 115 11.21 3.63 7.26
C GLN A 115 10.10 3.61 6.21
N LEU A 116 9.59 4.78 5.83
CA LEU A 116 8.49 4.92 4.85
C LEU A 116 8.83 4.31 3.48
N GLY A 117 10.10 4.33 3.08
CA GLY A 117 10.56 3.67 1.85
C GLY A 117 10.21 2.18 1.80
N LEU A 118 10.21 1.47 2.93
CA LEU A 118 9.76 0.06 2.96
C LEU A 118 8.28 -0.09 2.65
N TYR A 119 7.43 0.86 3.04
CA TYR A 119 6.00 0.85 2.74
C TYR A 119 5.73 1.18 1.28
N ILE A 120 6.50 2.10 0.69
CA ILE A 120 6.46 2.39 -0.75
C ILE A 120 6.79 1.10 -1.53
N ARG A 121 7.93 0.47 -1.24
CA ARG A 121 8.39 -0.73 -1.92
C ARG A 121 7.46 -1.92 -1.70
N PHE A 122 6.89 -2.04 -0.50
CA PHE A 122 5.83 -3.00 -0.23
C PHE A 122 4.61 -2.74 -1.13
N GLY A 123 4.20 -1.50 -1.29
CA GLY A 123 3.13 -1.09 -2.22
C GLY A 123 3.43 -1.50 -3.66
N ASP A 124 4.66 -1.28 -4.15
CA ASP A 124 5.07 -1.71 -5.49
C ASP A 124 4.95 -3.22 -5.66
N VAL A 125 5.42 -4.01 -4.69
CA VAL A 125 5.30 -5.47 -4.72
C VAL A 125 3.83 -5.93 -4.67
N MET A 126 2.98 -5.29 -3.85
CA MET A 126 1.54 -5.61 -3.81
C MET A 126 0.85 -5.29 -5.14
N ALA A 127 1.22 -4.18 -5.79
CA ALA A 127 0.70 -3.82 -7.09
C ALA A 127 1.15 -4.82 -8.18
N LEU A 128 2.42 -5.25 -8.17
CA LEU A 128 2.92 -6.29 -9.07
C LEU A 128 2.20 -7.62 -8.86
N ALA A 129 2.06 -8.05 -7.61
CA ALA A 129 1.39 -9.30 -7.25
C ALA A 129 -0.10 -9.28 -7.64
N TYR A 130 -0.80 -8.16 -7.42
CA TYR A 130 -2.19 -8.02 -7.83
C TYR A 130 -2.33 -8.05 -9.36
N THR A 131 -1.49 -7.33 -10.10
CA THR A 131 -1.49 -7.38 -11.57
C THR A 131 -1.25 -8.78 -12.10
N ARG A 132 -0.35 -9.55 -11.46
CA ARG A 132 -0.03 -10.91 -11.91
C ARG A 132 -1.13 -11.92 -11.60
N TRP A 133 -1.71 -11.86 -10.40
CA TRP A 133 -2.57 -12.93 -9.90
C TRP A 133 -4.03 -12.52 -9.65
N GLY A 134 -4.35 -11.23 -9.63
CA GLY A 134 -5.71 -10.71 -9.42
C GLY A 134 -6.31 -11.01 -8.04
N ARG A 135 -5.49 -11.43 -7.06
CA ARG A 135 -5.97 -11.87 -5.74
C ARG A 135 -6.22 -10.68 -4.82
N LEU A 136 -7.45 -10.57 -4.32
CA LEU A 136 -7.92 -9.46 -3.47
C LEU A 136 -7.07 -9.19 -2.21
N PRO A 137 -6.44 -10.16 -1.54
CA PRO A 137 -5.56 -9.87 -0.41
C PRO A 137 -4.43 -8.89 -0.73
N TYR A 138 -3.86 -8.94 -1.94
CA TYR A 138 -2.81 -7.99 -2.35
C TYR A 138 -3.36 -6.59 -2.59
N LEU A 139 -4.54 -6.47 -3.22
CA LEU A 139 -5.19 -5.17 -3.40
C LEU A 139 -5.59 -4.56 -2.06
N ASN A 140 -6.15 -5.38 -1.16
CA ASN A 140 -6.51 -4.97 0.20
C ASN A 140 -5.30 -4.48 1.00
N ALA A 141 -4.17 -5.17 0.90
CA ALA A 141 -2.92 -4.75 1.53
C ALA A 141 -2.33 -3.50 0.89
N LEU A 142 -2.41 -3.37 -0.44
CA LEU A 142 -2.03 -2.15 -1.16
C LEU A 142 -2.82 -0.95 -0.64
N ILE A 143 -4.15 -1.02 -0.62
CA ILE A 143 -5.03 0.07 -0.15
C ILE A 143 -4.63 0.50 1.27
N LYS A 144 -4.44 -0.46 2.18
CA LYS A 144 -4.04 -0.17 3.57
C LYS A 144 -2.62 0.41 3.69
N GLY A 145 -1.70 -0.01 2.83
CA GLY A 145 -0.36 0.57 2.74
C GLY A 145 -0.41 2.01 2.23
N LEU A 146 -1.23 2.27 1.21
CA LEU A 146 -1.41 3.61 0.65
C LEU A 146 -2.11 4.54 1.63
N ASP A 147 -3.01 4.04 2.48
CA ASP A 147 -3.60 4.80 3.57
C ASP A 147 -2.54 5.32 4.56
N ILE A 148 -1.60 4.46 4.98
CA ILE A 148 -0.46 4.84 5.83
C ILE A 148 0.41 5.89 5.12
N LEU A 149 0.73 5.67 3.85
CA LEU A 149 1.60 6.57 3.08
C LEU A 149 0.95 7.93 2.80
N CYS A 150 -0.35 7.98 2.53
CA CYS A 150 -1.10 9.22 2.37
C CYS A 150 -1.13 10.01 3.69
N ALA A 151 -1.36 9.33 4.83
CA ALA A 151 -1.32 9.95 6.14
C ALA A 151 0.07 10.53 6.48
N ALA A 152 1.13 9.84 6.07
CA ALA A 152 2.52 10.23 6.29
C ALA A 152 3.13 11.06 5.15
N ARG A 153 2.34 11.55 4.18
CA ARG A 153 2.81 12.17 2.93
C ARG A 153 3.80 13.32 3.14
N ALA A 154 3.59 14.12 4.19
CA ALA A 154 4.47 15.24 4.52
C ALA A 154 5.91 14.81 4.87
N ASN A 155 6.08 13.56 5.33
CA ASN A 155 7.36 13.00 5.75
C ASN A 155 8.06 12.21 4.63
N LEU A 156 7.43 12.09 3.45
CA LEU A 156 8.04 11.44 2.29
C LEU A 156 9.04 12.38 1.60
N SER A 157 10.09 11.82 1.02
CA SER A 157 10.93 12.53 0.05
C SER A 157 10.17 12.79 -1.27
N ASP A 158 10.71 13.64 -2.15
CA ASP A 158 10.11 13.89 -3.47
C ASP A 158 10.03 12.62 -4.33
N GLY A 159 11.08 11.78 -4.30
CA GLY A 159 11.09 10.51 -5.01
C GLY A 159 10.00 9.55 -4.52
N GLU A 160 9.84 9.45 -3.19
CA GLU A 160 8.78 8.64 -2.58
C GLU A 160 7.38 9.20 -2.86
N ARG A 161 7.19 10.53 -2.84
CA ARG A 161 5.92 11.17 -3.23
C ARG A 161 5.55 10.85 -4.67
N LEU A 162 6.52 10.88 -5.59
CA LEU A 162 6.26 10.55 -6.98
C LEU A 162 5.89 9.06 -7.16
N ARG A 163 6.59 8.16 -6.46
CA ARG A 163 6.28 6.72 -6.48
C ARG A 163 4.90 6.44 -5.88
N LEU A 164 4.57 7.09 -4.76
CA LEU A 164 3.22 7.07 -4.17
C LEU A 164 2.16 7.51 -5.18
N ALA A 165 2.38 8.62 -5.90
CA ALA A 165 1.45 9.06 -6.93
C ALA A 165 1.24 7.99 -8.02
N GLY A 166 2.31 7.29 -8.43
CA GLY A 166 2.23 6.13 -9.32
C GLY A 166 1.35 5.01 -8.76
N LEU A 167 1.61 4.60 -7.52
CA LEU A 167 0.84 3.56 -6.84
C LEU A 167 -0.64 3.91 -6.69
N VAL A 168 -0.94 5.16 -6.37
CA VAL A 168 -2.32 5.66 -6.26
C VAL A 168 -3.05 5.59 -7.60
N ARG A 169 -2.38 5.91 -8.72
CA ARG A 169 -3.00 5.73 -10.05
C ARG A 169 -3.32 4.26 -10.31
N SER A 170 -2.39 3.36 -9.98
CA SER A 170 -2.59 1.92 -10.13
C SER A 170 -3.74 1.42 -9.25
N GLU A 171 -3.78 1.78 -7.97
CA GLU A 171 -4.86 1.46 -7.03
C GLU A 171 -6.22 1.91 -7.58
N ARG A 172 -6.31 3.16 -8.06
CA ARG A 172 -7.55 3.68 -8.66
C ARG A 172 -7.99 2.89 -9.88
N GLY A 173 -7.06 2.53 -10.75
CA GLY A 173 -7.33 1.67 -11.91
C GLY A 173 -7.83 0.28 -11.49
N TYR A 174 -7.18 -0.34 -10.49
CA TYR A 174 -7.57 -1.66 -9.99
C TYR A 174 -8.96 -1.67 -9.35
N VAL A 175 -9.26 -0.67 -8.53
CA VAL A 175 -10.57 -0.53 -7.88
C VAL A 175 -11.65 -0.28 -8.92
N SER A 176 -11.42 0.60 -9.90
CA SER A 176 -12.37 0.89 -10.98
C SER A 176 -12.65 -0.35 -11.84
N ALA A 177 -11.60 -1.10 -12.22
CA ALA A 177 -11.75 -2.33 -12.99
C ALA A 177 -12.51 -3.41 -12.20
N LEU A 178 -12.26 -3.52 -10.89
CA LEU A 178 -12.99 -4.45 -10.03
C LEU A 178 -14.46 -4.04 -9.87
N ALA A 179 -14.74 -2.75 -9.68
CA ALA A 179 -16.10 -2.21 -9.58
C ALA A 179 -16.91 -2.49 -10.85
N ALA A 180 -16.31 -2.26 -12.03
CA ALA A 180 -16.91 -2.58 -13.32
C ALA A 180 -17.19 -4.09 -13.44
N LYS A 181 -16.23 -4.95 -13.08
CA LYS A 181 -16.40 -6.41 -13.09
C LYS A 181 -17.53 -6.90 -12.19
N LEU A 182 -17.76 -6.23 -11.06
CA LEU A 182 -18.80 -6.56 -10.09
C LEU A 182 -20.17 -5.91 -10.40
N GLY A 183 -20.26 -5.09 -11.44
CA GLY A 183 -21.50 -4.39 -11.81
C GLY A 183 -21.90 -3.28 -10.83
N VAL A 184 -20.93 -2.70 -10.11
CA VAL A 184 -21.14 -1.61 -9.14
C VAL A 184 -20.49 -0.30 -9.58
N GLY A 185 -20.00 -0.22 -10.82
CA GLY A 185 -19.31 0.96 -11.37
C GLY A 185 -20.16 2.23 -11.41
N ASP A 186 -21.48 2.08 -11.58
CA ASP A 186 -22.43 3.19 -11.66
C ASP A 186 -22.79 3.82 -10.29
N LEU A 187 -22.21 3.32 -9.20
CA LEU A 187 -22.35 3.91 -7.86
C LEU A 187 -21.32 5.01 -7.57
N CYS A 188 -20.41 5.26 -8.51
CA CYS A 188 -19.47 6.37 -8.46
C CYS A 188 -19.94 7.43 -9.49
N PRO A 189 -20.62 8.51 -9.06
CA PRO A 189 -21.09 9.56 -9.96
C PRO A 189 -19.96 10.36 -10.61
#